data_AF-A0A822G243-F1
#
_entry.id   AF-A0A822G243-F1
#
_cell.length_a   1.000
_cell.length_b   1.000
_cell.length_c   1.000
_cell.angle_alpha   90.00
_cell.angle_beta   90.00
_cell.angle_gamma   90.00
#
_symmetry.space_group_name_H-M   'P 1'
#
loop_
_entity.id
_entity.type
_entity.pdbx_description
1 polymer ?
#
loop_
_entity_poly.entity_id
_entity_poly.type
_entity_poly.pdbx_seq_one_letter_code
_entity_poly.pdbx_strand_id
1 'polypeptide(L)'
;MFVNKLHKRAILADGYSSISVYGTLNLSIIMGDTATSIKAFVVKELCADCILGMDFINKYKLIINTEEKIVSLYNNYKPRLINNIRIPPKQTKSIPVSIELLSANVIFRPSFKLQQRTSLLILNSSLKVHNCTSNISLYNPTNYS
;
A
#
# COMPACT_ATOMS: atom_id res chain seq x y z
N MET A 1 4.04 27.00 6.62
CA MET A 1 5.45 27.32 6.34
C MET A 1 6.09 27.84 7.63
N PHE A 2 6.96 27.06 8.27
CA PHE A 2 7.92 27.53 9.27
C PHE A 2 9.15 26.62 9.18
N VAL A 3 10.21 27.12 8.55
CA VAL A 3 11.52 26.45 8.51
C VAL A 3 12.30 26.98 9.70
N ASN A 4 12.34 26.22 10.79
CA ASN A 4 13.18 26.53 11.93
C ASN A 4 14.66 26.34 11.50
N LYS A 5 15.41 27.44 11.38
CA LYS A 5 16.82 27.45 10.96
C LYS A 5 17.70 26.77 12.02
N LEU A 6 17.78 25.45 11.95
CA LEU A 6 18.83 24.68 12.61
C LEU A 6 19.85 24.33 11.53
N HIS A 7 20.99 25.02 11.52
CA HIS A 7 22.15 24.61 10.72
C HIS A 7 22.73 23.31 11.31
N LYS A 8 22.07 22.20 11.00
CA LYS A 8 22.51 20.84 11.30
C LYS A 8 23.05 20.20 10.02
N ARG A 9 24.05 19.33 10.15
CA ARG A 9 24.47 18.43 9.08
C ARG A 9 23.81 17.07 9.30
N ALA A 10 23.30 16.47 8.23
CA ALA A 10 22.84 15.08 8.23
C ALA A 10 23.84 14.24 7.43
N ILE A 11 24.17 13.06 7.93
CA ILE A 11 25.02 12.09 7.22
C ILE A 11 24.09 11.21 6.37
N LEU A 12 24.44 11.04 5.09
CA LEU A 12 23.70 10.20 4.16
C LEU A 12 23.97 8.72 4.42
N ALA A 13 23.22 7.85 3.73
CA ALA A 13 23.30 6.41 3.92
C ALA A 13 24.67 5.79 3.55
N ASP A 14 25.53 6.52 2.85
CA ASP A 14 26.90 6.12 2.54
C ASP A 14 27.86 6.24 3.74
N GLY A 15 27.45 6.94 4.81
CA GLY A 15 28.26 7.14 6.02
C GLY A 15 29.34 8.21 5.91
N TYR A 16 29.55 8.79 4.73
CA TYR A 16 30.63 9.75 4.47
C TYR A 16 30.12 11.09 3.96
N SER A 17 29.06 11.11 3.15
CA SER A 17 28.51 12.34 2.60
C SER A 17 27.66 13.05 3.64
N SER A 18 27.90 14.35 3.81
CA SER A 18 27.10 15.20 4.68
C SER A 18 26.33 16.24 3.88
N ILE A 19 25.07 16.46 4.22
CA ILE A 19 24.21 17.47 3.59
C ILE A 19 23.76 18.51 4.61
N SER A 20 23.73 19.77 4.18
CA SER A 20 23.30 20.88 5.01
C SER A 20 21.77 20.89 5.14
N VAL A 21 21.29 20.75 6.37
CA VAL A 21 19.87 20.80 6.70
C VAL A 21 19.47 22.25 6.95
N TYR A 22 18.41 22.69 6.28
CA TYR A 22 17.83 24.02 6.41
C TYR A 22 16.69 24.05 7.41
N GLY A 23 16.03 22.92 7.62
CA GLY A 23 15.03 22.73 8.66
C GLY A 23 14.40 21.35 8.60
N THR A 24 13.27 21.20 9.28
CA THR A 24 12.50 19.95 9.30
C THR A 24 11.05 20.23 8.97
N LEU A 25 10.39 19.30 8.30
CA LEU A 25 8.94 19.32 8.08
C LEU A 25 8.34 17.95 8.38
N ASN A 26 7.04 17.90 8.68
CA ASN A 26 6.30 16.64 8.69
C ASN A 26 5.79 16.39 7.28
N LEU A 27 6.34 15.36 6.63
CA LEU A 27 6.01 14.97 5.27
C LEU A 27 4.94 13.87 5.31
N SER A 28 3.87 14.06 4.57
CA SER A 28 2.86 13.04 4.34
C SER A 28 3.09 12.38 2.99
N ILE A 29 3.18 11.05 2.96
CA ILE A 29 3.45 10.27 1.76
C ILE A 29 2.36 9.21 1.64
N ILE A 30 1.74 9.10 0.46
CA ILE A 30 0.77 8.06 0.15
C ILE A 30 1.49 6.98 -0.66
N MET A 31 1.53 5.74 -0.14
CA MET A 31 2.06 4.58 -0.84
C MET A 31 0.96 3.54 -1.03
N GLY A 32 0.53 3.32 -2.28
CA GLY A 32 -0.68 2.58 -2.57
C GLY A 32 -1.88 3.25 -1.89
N ASP A 33 -2.60 2.50 -1.04
CA ASP A 33 -3.76 3.00 -0.30
C ASP A 33 -3.42 3.40 1.15
N THR A 34 -2.13 3.42 1.52
CA THR A 34 -1.69 3.71 2.89
C THR A 34 -1.13 5.13 2.99
N ALA A 35 -1.76 5.96 3.83
CA ALA A 35 -1.22 7.26 4.21
C ALA A 35 -0.16 7.10 5.30
N THR A 36 1.02 7.66 5.07
CA THR A 36 2.15 7.63 6.00
C THR A 36 2.59 9.06 6.34
N SER A 37 3.24 9.23 7.50
CA SER A 37 3.85 10.51 7.89
C SER A 37 5.23 10.30 8.52
N ILE A 38 6.20 11.13 8.12
CA ILE A 38 7.55 11.13 8.69
C ILE A 38 8.08 12.56 8.84
N LYS A 39 8.93 12.77 9.84
CA LYS A 39 9.67 14.02 9.97
C LYS A 39 10.85 14.00 8.99
N ALA A 40 10.81 14.83 7.97
CA ALA A 40 11.83 14.93 6.94
C ALA A 40 12.75 16.13 7.17
N PHE A 41 14.00 16.01 6.74
CA PHE A 41 14.93 17.13 6.63
C PHE A 41 14.73 17.87 5.31
N VAL A 42 14.72 19.20 5.37
CA VAL A 42 14.72 20.06 4.19
C VAL A 42 16.15 20.43 3.89
N VAL A 43 16.60 20.13 2.67
CA VAL A 43 17.96 20.37 2.19
C VAL A 43 17.91 21.16 0.90
N LYS A 44 19.01 21.82 0.52
CA LYS A 44 19.16 22.41 -0.82
C LYS A 44 19.90 21.44 -1.74
N GLU A 45 19.59 21.52 -3.02
CA GLU A 45 20.36 20.88 -4.11
C GLU A 45 20.46 19.36 -3.98
N LEU A 46 19.34 18.71 -3.65
CA LEU A 46 19.26 17.26 -3.72
C LEU A 46 19.05 16.84 -5.19
N CYS A 47 19.80 15.85 -5.66
CA CYS A 47 19.64 15.32 -7.02
C CYS A 47 18.30 14.60 -7.26
N ALA A 48 17.51 14.41 -6.20
CA ALA A 48 16.19 13.81 -6.22
C ALA A 48 15.22 14.71 -5.43
N ASP A 49 13.92 14.60 -5.71
CA ASP A 49 12.90 15.37 -4.99
C ASP A 49 12.78 14.96 -3.51
N CYS A 50 13.01 13.67 -3.23
CA CYS A 50 12.93 13.11 -1.89
C CYS A 50 13.83 11.86 -1.78
N ILE A 51 14.52 11.72 -0.65
CA ILE A 51 15.19 10.47 -0.26
C ILE A 51 14.46 9.90 0.95
N LEU A 52 13.98 8.67 0.81
CA LEU A 52 13.44 7.90 1.93
C LEU A 52 14.58 7.14 2.59
N GLY A 53 14.93 7.57 3.79
CA GLY A 53 16.00 6.98 4.57
C GLY A 53 15.61 5.67 5.25
N MET A 54 16.60 5.10 5.94
CA MET A 54 16.41 3.90 6.76
C MET A 54 15.40 4.12 7.90
N ASP A 55 15.23 5.35 8.36
CA ASP A 55 14.21 5.72 9.34
C ASP A 55 12.78 5.46 8.82
N PHE A 56 12.50 5.82 7.57
CA PHE A 56 11.22 5.52 6.92
C PHE A 56 11.05 4.02 6.70
N ILE A 57 12.09 3.37 6.17
CA ILE A 57 12.12 1.93 5.90
C ILE A 57 11.83 1.13 7.18
N ASN A 58 12.50 1.47 8.28
CA ASN A 58 12.35 0.78 9.56
C ASN A 58 11.01 1.08 10.22
N LYS A 59 10.55 2.34 10.19
CA LYS A 59 9.29 2.76 10.81
C LYS A 59 8.10 2.00 10.23
N TYR A 60 8.06 1.85 8.91
CA TYR A 60 6.94 1.19 8.22
C TYR A 60 7.27 -0.22 7.72
N LYS A 61 8.44 -0.76 8.12
CA LYS A 61 8.90 -2.10 7.74
C LYS A 61 8.76 -2.35 6.23
N LEU A 62 9.34 -1.47 5.41
CA LEU A 62 9.26 -1.60 3.96
C LEU A 62 9.95 -2.88 3.50
N ILE A 63 9.30 -3.61 2.60
CA ILE A 63 9.84 -4.75 1.89
C ILE A 63 10.18 -4.28 0.47
N ILE A 64 11.47 -4.31 0.14
CA ILE A 64 11.98 -3.95 -1.18
C ILE A 64 12.34 -5.25 -1.90
N ASN A 65 11.53 -5.67 -2.86
CA ASN A 65 11.82 -6.80 -3.73
C ASN A 65 12.48 -6.27 -5.01
N THR A 66 13.79 -6.46 -5.13
CA THR A 66 14.58 -6.00 -6.28
C THR A 66 14.35 -6.83 -7.53
N GLU A 67 14.02 -8.12 -7.40
CA GLU A 67 13.72 -9.00 -8.53
C GLU A 67 12.38 -8.63 -9.18
N GLU A 68 11.33 -8.49 -8.37
CA GLU A 68 10.00 -8.09 -8.86
C GLU A 68 9.91 -6.58 -9.11
N LYS A 69 10.91 -5.79 -8.71
CA LYS A 69 10.93 -4.31 -8.74
C LYS A 69 9.73 -3.69 -8.01
N ILE A 70 9.36 -4.28 -6.88
CA ILE A 70 8.21 -3.86 -6.07
C ILE A 70 8.67 -3.40 -4.70
N VAL A 71 8.12 -2.28 -4.24
CA VAL A 71 8.22 -1.81 -2.87
C VAL A 71 6.85 -1.96 -2.22
N SER A 72 6.81 -2.59 -1.05
CA SER A 72 5.57 -2.80 -0.30
C SER A 72 5.77 -2.45 1.17
N LEU A 73 4.72 -1.99 1.83
CA LEU A 73 4.71 -1.81 3.28
C LEU A 73 4.41 -3.18 3.90
N TYR A 74 5.15 -3.57 4.94
CA TYR A 74 4.80 -4.78 5.68
C TYR A 74 3.48 -4.55 6.39
N ASN A 75 2.44 -5.08 5.77
CA ASN A 75 1.11 -5.09 6.32
C ASN A 75 0.94 -6.40 7.11
N ASN A 76 0.71 -6.28 8.42
CA ASN A 76 0.48 -7.40 9.33
C ASN A 76 -0.83 -8.17 9.06
N TYR A 77 -1.56 -7.82 7.99
CA TYR A 77 -2.73 -8.55 7.55
C TYR A 77 -2.29 -9.90 6.98
N LYS A 78 -2.10 -10.89 7.86
CA LYS A 78 -2.30 -12.28 7.45
C LYS A 78 -3.74 -12.36 6.98
N PRO A 79 -4.02 -12.61 5.68
CA PRO A 79 -5.38 -12.86 5.26
C PRO A 79 -5.86 -14.09 6.04
N ARG A 80 -6.76 -13.87 7.01
CA ARG A 80 -7.44 -14.97 7.68
C ARG A 80 -8.38 -15.57 6.64
N LEU A 81 -8.23 -16.86 6.37
CA LEU A 81 -9.23 -17.62 5.63
C LEU A 81 -10.49 -17.64 6.50
N ILE A 82 -11.46 -16.78 6.17
CA ILE A 82 -12.70 -16.70 6.93
C ILE A 82 -13.65 -17.83 6.53
N ASN A 83 -13.71 -18.19 5.23
CA ASN A 83 -14.59 -19.24 4.72
C ASN A 83 -14.04 -19.89 3.44
N ASN A 84 -14.29 -21.19 3.28
CA ASN A 84 -14.16 -21.89 1.99
C ASN A 84 -15.47 -21.76 1.22
N ILE A 85 -15.46 -21.00 0.13
CA ILE A 85 -16.65 -20.76 -0.70
C ILE A 85 -16.50 -21.52 -2.01
N ARG A 86 -17.37 -22.51 -2.24
CA ARG A 86 -17.47 -23.19 -3.53
C ARG A 86 -18.34 -22.36 -4.47
N ILE A 87 -17.78 -22.00 -5.63
CA ILE A 87 -18.50 -21.31 -6.71
C ILE A 87 -18.62 -22.30 -7.88
N PRO A 88 -19.81 -22.87 -8.14
CA PRO A 88 -20.00 -23.80 -9.23
C PRO A 88 -19.72 -23.16 -10.61
N PRO A 89 -19.39 -23.98 -11.63
CA PRO A 89 -19.27 -23.53 -13.02
C PRO A 89 -20.46 -22.67 -13.47
N LYS A 90 -20.18 -21.58 -14.18
CA LYS A 90 -21.15 -20.60 -14.70
C LYS A 90 -22.02 -19.91 -13.64
N GLN A 91 -21.57 -19.86 -12.39
CA GLN A 91 -22.28 -19.15 -11.32
C GLN A 91 -21.49 -17.96 -10.79
N THR A 92 -22.24 -16.96 -10.34
CA THR A 92 -21.72 -15.79 -9.61
C THR A 92 -22.05 -15.94 -8.13
N LYS A 93 -21.08 -15.72 -7.27
CA LYS A 93 -21.27 -15.64 -5.81
C LYS A 93 -20.85 -14.26 -5.32
N SER A 94 -21.73 -13.66 -4.54
CA SER A 94 -21.42 -12.45 -3.78
C SER A 94 -20.83 -12.86 -2.42
N ILE A 95 -19.67 -12.32 -2.08
CA ILE A 95 -18.91 -12.67 -0.88
C ILE A 95 -18.76 -11.41 -0.04
N PRO A 96 -19.16 -11.44 1.24
CA PRO A 96 -18.93 -10.33 2.15
C PRO A 96 -17.44 -10.22 2.45
N VAL A 97 -16.93 -8.99 2.40
CA VAL A 97 -15.55 -8.65 2.74
C VAL A 97 -15.55 -7.61 3.85
N SER A 98 -14.65 -7.81 4.81
CA SER A 98 -14.35 -6.81 5.83
C SER A 98 -13.33 -5.83 5.26
N ILE A 99 -13.62 -4.54 5.39
CA ILE A 99 -12.75 -3.46 4.94
C ILE A 99 -12.55 -2.54 6.13
N GLU A 100 -11.31 -2.14 6.41
CA GLU A 100 -10.95 -1.30 7.56
C GLU A 100 -11.30 0.18 7.35
N LEU A 101 -12.48 0.44 6.80
CA LEU A 101 -13.02 1.76 6.56
C LEU A 101 -14.47 1.76 7.05
N LEU A 102 -14.80 2.68 7.95
CA LEU A 102 -16.14 2.74 8.56
C LEU A 102 -17.24 2.92 7.49
N SER A 103 -17.07 3.90 6.59
CA SER A 103 -17.88 4.05 5.38
C SER A 103 -17.13 4.84 4.32
N ALA A 104 -17.09 4.32 3.10
CA ALA A 104 -16.43 4.94 1.94
C ALA A 104 -16.87 4.28 0.63
N ASN A 105 -16.71 4.98 -0.49
CA ASN A 105 -16.68 4.35 -1.81
C ASN A 105 -15.22 4.02 -2.15
N VAL A 106 -14.90 2.76 -2.40
CA VAL A 106 -13.54 2.31 -2.71
C VAL A 106 -13.50 1.56 -4.02
N ILE A 107 -12.41 1.69 -4.77
CA ILE A 107 -12.21 0.92 -5.98
C ILE A 107 -11.54 -0.39 -5.62
N PHE A 108 -12.22 -1.51 -5.84
CA PHE A 108 -11.64 -2.83 -5.69
C PHE A 108 -10.96 -3.25 -6.98
N ARG A 109 -9.66 -3.57 -6.88
CA ARG A 109 -8.87 -4.17 -7.94
C ARG A 109 -8.24 -5.46 -7.42
N PRO A 110 -8.52 -6.62 -8.03
CA PRO A 110 -7.87 -7.87 -7.65
C PRO A 110 -6.37 -7.79 -7.94
N SER A 111 -5.57 -8.44 -7.11
CA SER A 111 -4.13 -8.52 -7.35
C SER A 111 -3.84 -9.38 -8.59
N PHE A 112 -2.73 -9.06 -9.26
CA PHE A 112 -2.26 -9.82 -10.43
C PHE A 112 -2.08 -11.32 -10.12
N LYS A 113 -1.54 -11.64 -8.93
CA LYS A 113 -1.36 -13.03 -8.48
C LYS A 113 -2.69 -13.77 -8.34
N LEU A 114 -3.76 -13.08 -7.93
CA LEU A 114 -5.10 -13.65 -7.87
C LEU A 114 -5.63 -13.91 -9.29
N GLN A 115 -5.53 -12.92 -10.17
CA GLN A 115 -5.99 -13.03 -11.57
C GLN A 115 -5.32 -14.18 -12.34
N GLN A 116 -4.06 -14.49 -12.07
CA GLN A 116 -3.35 -15.59 -12.76
C GLN A 116 -3.61 -16.98 -12.17
N ARG A 117 -3.88 -17.07 -10.86
CA ARG A 117 -3.97 -18.35 -10.15
C ARG A 117 -5.38 -18.90 -10.06
N THR A 118 -6.39 -18.11 -10.39
CA THR A 118 -7.78 -18.56 -10.37
C THR A 118 -8.41 -18.44 -11.75
N SER A 119 -9.20 -19.45 -12.11
CA SER A 119 -10.09 -19.38 -13.26
C SER A 119 -11.27 -18.43 -13.01
N LEU A 120 -11.47 -17.94 -11.78
CA LEU A 120 -12.57 -17.03 -11.44
C LEU A 120 -12.35 -15.65 -12.09
N LEU A 121 -13.39 -15.12 -12.72
CA LEU A 121 -13.43 -13.74 -13.14
C LEU A 121 -13.75 -12.85 -11.95
N ILE A 122 -12.89 -11.85 -11.75
CA ILE A 122 -12.99 -10.88 -10.67
C ILE A 122 -13.02 -9.50 -11.31
N LEU A 123 -14.18 -8.85 -11.23
CA LEU A 123 -14.39 -7.55 -11.87
C LEU A 123 -13.84 -6.42 -11.01
N ASN A 124 -13.12 -5.50 -11.66
CA ASN A 124 -12.86 -4.19 -11.08
C ASN A 124 -14.20 -3.51 -10.80
N SER A 125 -14.45 -3.11 -9.56
CA SER A 125 -15.74 -2.55 -9.17
C SER A 125 -15.58 -1.47 -8.12
N SER A 126 -16.51 -0.51 -8.13
CA SER A 126 -16.68 0.44 -7.04
C SER A 126 -17.46 -0.26 -5.93
N LEU A 127 -16.81 -0.45 -4.79
CA LEU A 127 -17.40 -1.01 -3.58
C LEU A 127 -17.93 0.12 -2.70
N LYS A 128 -19.15 -0.04 -2.22
CA LYS A 128 -19.76 0.87 -1.24
C LYS A 128 -19.62 0.23 0.14
N VAL A 129 -18.70 0.76 0.94
CA VAL A 129 -18.41 0.26 2.29
C VAL A 129 -19.36 0.91 3.28
N HIS A 130 -20.01 0.08 4.08
CA HIS A 130 -20.87 0.52 5.18
C HIS A 130 -20.61 -0.38 6.39
N ASN A 131 -20.38 0.23 7.56
CA ASN A 131 -20.01 -0.47 8.80
C ASN A 131 -18.84 -1.45 8.60
N CYS A 132 -17.77 -1.02 7.95
CA CYS A 132 -16.58 -1.85 7.69
C CYS A 132 -16.84 -3.10 6.83
N THR A 133 -17.98 -3.16 6.12
CA THR A 133 -18.34 -4.30 5.27
C THR A 133 -18.72 -3.87 3.87
N SER A 134 -18.42 -4.72 2.89
CA SER A 134 -18.90 -4.61 1.51
C SER A 134 -19.03 -6.02 0.91
N ASN A 135 -19.56 -6.12 -0.31
CA ASN A 135 -19.65 -7.37 -1.05
C ASN A 135 -18.82 -7.32 -2.32
N ILE A 136 -18.07 -8.39 -2.61
CA ILE A 136 -17.41 -8.61 -3.90
C ILE A 136 -18.14 -9.72 -4.67
N SER A 137 -18.23 -9.60 -5.98
CA SER A 137 -18.82 -10.63 -6.84
C SER A 137 -17.72 -11.39 -7.56
N LEU A 138 -17.71 -12.72 -7.39
CA LEU A 138 -16.82 -13.63 -8.11
C LEU A 138 -17.66 -14.49 -9.05
N TYR A 139 -17.28 -14.54 -10.32
CA TYR A 139 -17.91 -15.41 -11.30
C TYR A 139 -16.98 -16.56 -11.67
N ASN A 140 -17.52 -17.78 -11.74
CA ASN A 140 -16.77 -18.93 -12.24
C ASN A 140 -17.09 -19.17 -13.73
N PRO A 141 -16.19 -18.83 -14.67
CA PRO A 141 -16.40 -19.04 -16.09
C PRO A 141 -16.15 -20.47 -16.55
N THR A 142 -15.71 -21.38 -15.68
CA THR A 142 -15.41 -22.77 -16.11
C THR A 142 -16.68 -23.45 -16.63
N ASN A 143 -16.50 -24.42 -17.51
CA ASN A 143 -17.58 -25.31 -17.91
C ASN A 143 -17.78 -26.41 -16.86
N TYR A 144 -18.95 -27.05 -16.89
CA TYR A 144 -19.14 -28.31 -16.19
C TYR A 144 -18.21 -29.33 -16.85
N SER A 145 -17.24 -29.81 -16.07
CA SER A 145 -16.40 -30.97 -16.37
C SER A 145 -17.19 -32.25 -16.20
#